data_AF-A0AAJ3LUF8-F1
#
_entry.id   AF-A0AAJ3LUF8-F1
#
_cell.length_a   1.000
_cell.length_b   1.000
_cell.length_c   1.000
_cell.angle_alpha   90.00
_cell.angle_beta   90.00
_cell.angle_gamma   90.00
#
_symmetry.space_group_name_H-M   'P 1'
#
loop_
_entity.id
_entity.type
_entity.pdbx_description
1 polymer ?
#
loop_
_entity_poly.entity_id
_entity_poly.type
_entity_poly.pdbx_seq_one_letter_code
_entity_poly.pdbx_strand_id
1 'polypeptide(L)'
;MIAIIQLTCFIIRNIMAKKTTSINEDIAQVPSFEASMQELEQIVNRLESGELPLEEALNEFEHGVHLARVGQKTLQDAEQRVRILLKEDDNSAPDEFIQEAE
;
A
#
# COMPACT_ATOMS: atom_id res chain seq x y z
N MET A 1 20.45 -3.43 17.19
CA MET A 1 20.40 -3.18 15.73
C MET A 1 19.50 -4.16 15.00
N ILE A 2 19.73 -5.48 15.09
CA ILE A 2 18.94 -6.51 14.39
C ILE A 2 17.43 -6.45 14.72
N ALA A 3 17.06 -6.15 15.98
CA ALA A 3 15.66 -6.06 16.40
C ALA A 3 14.88 -4.86 15.82
N ILE A 4 15.55 -3.76 15.45
CA ILE A 4 14.91 -2.58 14.85
C ILE A 4 14.60 -2.87 13.37
N ILE A 5 15.53 -3.54 12.68
CA ILE A 5 15.38 -3.98 11.28
C ILE A 5 14.23 -4.99 11.14
N GLN A 6 14.10 -5.92 12.10
CA GLN A 6 13.00 -6.89 12.13
C GLN A 6 11.64 -6.25 12.39
N LEU A 7 11.58 -5.24 13.28
CA LEU A 7 10.34 -4.53 13.57
C LEU A 7 9.89 -3.67 12.36
N THR A 8 10.83 -3.05 11.63
CA THR A 8 10.51 -2.34 10.39
C THR A 8 10.06 -3.28 9.28
N CYS A 9 10.71 -4.44 9.10
CA CYS A 9 10.30 -5.43 8.09
C CYS A 9 8.92 -6.04 8.42
N PHE A 10 8.62 -6.28 9.70
CA PHE A 10 7.31 -6.77 10.12
C PHE A 10 6.19 -5.74 9.88
N ILE A 11 6.46 -4.46 10.12
CA ILE A 11 5.51 -3.38 9.84
C ILE A 11 5.23 -3.28 8.32
N ILE A 12 6.26 -3.35 7.47
CA ILE A 12 6.10 -3.35 6.01
C ILE A 12 5.31 -4.57 5.53
N ARG A 13 5.60 -5.76 6.08
CA ARG A 13 4.91 -7.02 5.74
C ARG A 13 3.43 -7.03 6.17
N ASN A 14 3.10 -6.41 7.31
CA ASN A 14 1.73 -6.29 7.81
C ASN A 14 0.90 -5.25 7.02
N ILE A 15 1.56 -4.22 6.47
CA ILE A 15 0.92 -3.25 5.56
C ILE A 15 0.53 -3.92 4.24
N MET A 16 1.37 -4.81 3.69
CA MET A 16 1.07 -5.51 2.42
C MET A 16 0.01 -6.62 2.53
N ALA A 17 -0.19 -7.20 3.71
CA ALA A 17 -1.08 -8.36 3.88
C ALA A 17 -2.57 -8.01 4.00
N LYS A 18 -2.95 -6.72 4.09
CA LYS A 18 -4.35 -6.32 4.26
C LYS A 18 -5.00 -5.95 2.91
N LYS A 19 -5.54 -6.99 2.26
CA LYS A 19 -6.77 -7.01 1.44
C LYS A 19 -6.65 -6.64 -0.05
N THR A 20 -6.32 -7.66 -0.84
CA THR A 20 -6.71 -7.85 -2.24
C THR A 20 -8.24 -7.93 -2.36
N THR A 21 -8.86 -7.03 -3.10
CA THR A 21 -10.22 -7.19 -3.65
C THR A 21 -10.23 -6.50 -5.01
N SER A 22 -10.60 -7.27 -6.04
CA SER A 22 -10.56 -6.97 -7.47
C SER A 22 -11.51 -5.83 -7.86
N ILE A 23 -11.02 -4.81 -8.60
CA ILE A 23 -11.88 -3.84 -9.32
C ILE A 23 -11.22 -3.42 -10.66
N ASN A 24 -11.94 -3.70 -11.75
CA ASN A 24 -11.97 -3.20 -13.13
C ASN A 24 -10.74 -2.53 -13.81
N GLU A 25 -10.48 -3.04 -15.01
CA GLU A 25 -9.56 -2.53 -16.04
C GLU A 25 -10.03 -1.19 -16.63
N ASP A 26 -9.74 -0.06 -15.96
CA ASP A 26 -9.59 1.24 -16.65
C ASP A 26 -8.90 2.28 -15.74
N ILE A 27 -7.62 2.07 -15.43
CA ILE A 27 -6.80 3.09 -14.78
C ILE A 27 -5.48 3.16 -15.54
N ALA A 28 -5.34 4.12 -16.46
CA ALA A 28 -4.10 4.44 -17.16
C ALA A 28 -2.95 4.94 -16.24
N GLN A 29 -2.97 4.56 -14.95
CA GLN A 29 -2.01 4.88 -13.88
C GLN A 29 -1.70 3.67 -12.95
N VAL A 30 -2.21 2.45 -13.24
CA VAL A 30 -1.77 1.20 -12.57
C VAL A 30 -0.25 0.95 -12.64
N PRO A 31 0.51 1.34 -13.69
CA PRO A 31 1.96 1.11 -13.66
C PRO A 31 2.69 1.89 -12.55
N SER A 32 2.12 2.97 -12.00
CA SER A 32 2.84 3.80 -11.01
C SER A 32 2.90 3.16 -9.62
N PHE A 33 1.80 2.60 -9.14
CA PHE A 33 1.72 1.99 -7.81
C PHE A 33 2.46 0.64 -7.77
N GLU A 34 2.20 -0.23 -8.74
CA GLU A 34 2.86 -1.54 -8.81
C GLU A 34 4.37 -1.40 -9.01
N ALA A 35 4.82 -0.46 -9.86
CA ALA A 35 6.25 -0.17 -10.00
C ALA A 35 6.85 0.36 -8.70
N SER A 36 6.16 1.25 -7.99
CA SER A 36 6.62 1.75 -6.68
C SER A 36 6.73 0.64 -5.64
N MET A 37 5.85 -0.37 -5.70
CA MET A 37 5.92 -1.55 -4.83
C MET A 37 7.07 -2.49 -5.21
N GLN A 38 7.29 -2.73 -6.50
CA GLN A 38 8.45 -3.51 -6.98
C GLN A 38 9.76 -2.84 -6.60
N GLU A 39 9.86 -1.52 -6.76
CA GLU A 39 11.04 -0.76 -6.39
C GLU A 39 11.29 -0.82 -4.87
N LEU A 40 10.24 -0.65 -4.06
CA LEU A 40 10.33 -0.79 -2.61
C LEU A 40 10.81 -2.20 -2.18
N GLU A 41 10.33 -3.26 -2.84
CA GLU A 41 10.78 -4.63 -2.59
C GLU A 41 12.28 -4.79 -2.90
N GLN A 42 12.75 -4.22 -4.01
CA GLN A 42 14.17 -4.24 -4.36
C GLN A 42 15.03 -3.48 -3.34
N ILE A 43 14.57 -2.31 -2.87
CA ILE A 43 15.25 -1.54 -1.82
C ILE A 43 15.38 -2.38 -0.55
N VAL A 44 14.28 -3.01 -0.10
CA VAL A 44 14.29 -3.88 1.09
C VAL A 44 15.28 -5.03 0.92
N ASN A 45 15.26 -5.71 -0.23
CA ASN A 45 16.20 -6.80 -0.51
C ASN A 45 17.66 -6.33 -0.47
N ARG A 46 17.98 -5.14 -1.01
CA ARG A 46 19.33 -4.57 -0.95
C ARG A 46 19.74 -4.22 0.48
N LEU A 47 18.84 -3.62 1.26
CA LEU A 47 19.11 -3.29 2.67
C LEU A 47 19.27 -4.55 3.54
N GLU A 48 18.49 -5.60 3.28
CA GLU A 48 18.56 -6.88 4.00
C GLU A 48 19.82 -7.68 3.66
N SER A 49 20.41 -7.48 2.48
CA SER A 49 21.67 -8.12 2.10
C SER A 49 22.83 -7.74 3.05
N GLY A 50 22.79 -6.53 3.60
CA GLY A 50 23.85 -6.00 4.48
C GLY A 50 25.16 -5.69 3.78
N GLU A 51 25.21 -5.73 2.44
CA GLU A 51 26.43 -5.47 1.65
C GLU A 51 26.66 -3.98 1.34
N LEU A 52 25.66 -3.13 1.62
CA LEU A 52 25.72 -1.70 1.33
C LEU A 52 26.59 -0.93 2.34
N PRO A 53 27.45 -0.01 1.88
CA PRO A 53 28.05 1.01 2.72
C PRO A 53 26.98 1.82 3.46
N LEU A 54 27.32 2.35 4.65
CA LEU A 54 26.37 3.07 5.51
C LEU A 54 25.65 4.23 4.79
N GLU A 55 26.38 5.01 3.99
CA GLU A 55 25.82 6.16 3.27
C GLU A 55 24.81 5.72 2.20
N GLU A 56 25.12 4.66 1.46
CA GLU A 56 24.20 4.07 0.47
C GLU A 56 22.98 3.45 1.15
N ALA A 57 23.17 2.75 2.27
CA ALA A 57 22.08 2.17 3.05
C ALA A 57 21.13 3.26 3.60
N LEU A 58 21.65 4.42 4.00
CA LEU A 58 20.82 5.55 4.42
C LEU A 58 20.01 6.13 3.25
N ASN A 59 20.64 6.29 2.08
CA ASN A 59 19.96 6.78 0.89
C ASN A 59 18.84 5.83 0.42
N GLU A 60 19.12 4.52 0.38
CA GLU A 60 18.15 3.48 0.07
C GLU A 60 16.99 3.46 1.09
N PHE A 61 17.30 3.64 2.38
CA PHE A 61 16.28 3.74 3.42
C PHE A 61 15.38 4.96 3.25
N GLU A 62 15.94 6.15 3.00
CA GLU A 62 15.16 7.37 2.74
C GLU A 62 14.25 7.21 1.53
N HIS A 63 14.77 6.58 0.47
CA HIS A 63 14.00 6.29 -0.73
C HIS A 63 12.85 5.30 -0.44
N GLY A 64 13.12 4.22 0.28
CA GLY A 64 12.09 3.26 0.69
C GLY A 64 10.98 3.92 1.53
N VAL A 65 11.35 4.82 2.45
CA VAL A 65 10.38 5.61 3.24
C VAL A 65 9.53 6.52 2.35
N HIS A 66 10.12 7.12 1.33
CA HIS A 66 9.38 7.94 0.37
C HIS A 66 8.34 7.11 -0.39
N LEU A 67 8.76 5.99 -0.99
CA LEU A 67 7.87 5.10 -1.74
C LEU A 67 6.72 4.57 -0.87
N ALA A 68 7.00 4.17 0.37
CA ALA A 68 5.99 3.71 1.30
C ALA A 68 4.92 4.79 1.59
N ARG A 69 5.34 6.05 1.78
CA ARG A 69 4.40 7.17 1.99
C ARG A 69 3.56 7.46 0.77
N VAL A 70 4.15 7.44 -0.42
CA VAL A 70 3.43 7.64 -1.69
C VAL A 70 2.41 6.52 -1.89
N GLY A 71 2.80 5.26 -1.66
CA GLY A 71 1.90 4.11 -1.72
C GLY A 71 0.72 4.24 -0.76
N GLN A 72 0.98 4.60 0.50
CA GLN A 72 -0.08 4.83 1.49
C GLN A 72 -1.07 5.91 1.05
N LYS A 73 -0.57 7.04 0.53
CA LYS A 73 -1.42 8.13 0.04
C LYS A 73 -2.28 7.67 -1.14
N THR A 74 -1.68 6.94 -2.08
CA THR A 74 -2.38 6.39 -3.26
C THR A 74 -3.54 5.49 -2.83
N LEU A 75 -3.31 4.62 -1.84
CA LEU A 75 -4.36 3.76 -1.29
C LEU A 75 -5.47 4.56 -0.58
N GLN A 76 -5.12 5.61 0.16
CA GLN A 76 -6.11 6.49 0.80
C GLN A 76 -6.98 7.22 -0.22
N ASP A 77 -6.37 7.73 -1.28
CA ASP A 77 -7.08 8.42 -2.37
C ASP A 77 -8.03 7.44 -3.10
N ALA A 78 -7.58 6.21 -3.34
CA ALA A 78 -8.41 5.15 -3.91
C ALA A 78 -9.59 4.79 -3.01
N GLU A 79 -9.36 4.59 -1.71
CA GLU A 79 -10.40 4.30 -0.73
C GLU A 79 -11.44 5.43 -0.66
N GLN A 80 -10.99 6.69 -0.68
CA GLN A 80 -11.88 7.84 -0.70
C GLN A 80 -12.74 7.86 -1.96
N ARG A 81 -12.16 7.55 -3.13
CA ARG A 81 -12.91 7.49 -4.39
C ARG A 81 -13.99 6.42 -4.35
N VAL A 82 -13.67 5.22 -3.84
CA VAL A 82 -14.65 4.14 -3.65
C VAL A 82 -15.79 4.59 -2.73
N ARG A 83 -15.48 5.25 -1.60
CA ARG A 83 -16.51 5.77 -0.69
C ARG A 83 -17.44 6.80 -1.32
N ILE A 84 -16.93 7.64 -2.21
CA ILE A 84 -17.76 8.64 -2.92
C ILE A 84 -18.71 7.93 -3.88
N LEU A 85 -18.20 6.99 -4.69
CA LEU A 85 -19.01 6.23 -5.64
C LEU A 85 -20.15 5.46 -4.94
N LEU A 86 -19.85 4.80 -3.82
CA LEU A 86 -20.88 4.09 -3.04
C LEU A 86 -21.93 5.03 -2.42
N LYS A 87 -21.57 6.27 -2.08
CA LYS A 87 -22.52 7.28 -1.56
C LYS A 87 -23.35 7.92 -2.66
N GLU A 88 -22.83 8.00 -3.88
CA GLU A 88 -23.56 8.49 -5.05
C GLU A 88 -24.57 7.46 -5.56
N ASP A 89 -24.27 6.16 -5.46
CA ASP A 89 -25.21 5.05 -5.73
C ASP A 89 -26.37 4.99 -4.72
N ASP A 90 -26.18 5.48 -3.49
CA ASP A 90 -27.23 5.55 -2.44
C ASP A 90 -28.35 6.57 -2.75
N ASN A 91 -28.20 7.39 -3.81
CA ASN A 91 -29.26 8.27 -4.31
C ASN A 91 -30.17 7.59 -5.37
N SER A 92 -29.90 6.33 -5.68
CA SER A 92 -30.83 5.43 -6.37
C SER A 92 -31.39 4.43 -5.36
N ALA A 93 -32.55 4.78 -4.79
CA ALA A 93 -33.47 3.99 -3.97
C ALA A 93 -32.83 2.87 -3.09
N PRO A 94 -32.88 2.99 -1.74
CA PRO A 94 -32.37 1.94 -0.87
C PRO A 94 -33.23 0.68 -1.04
N ASP A 95 -32.72 -0.30 -1.80
CA ASP A 95 -33.24 -1.65 -1.72
C ASP A 95 -32.68 -2.25 -0.42
N GLU A 96 -33.62 -2.54 0.47
CA GLU A 96 -33.41 -2.98 1.84
C GLU A 96 -32.38 -4.13 1.91
N PHE A 97 -31.18 -3.83 2.43
CA PHE A 97 -30.37 -4.89 3.02
C PHE A 97 -31.03 -5.31 4.32
N ILE A 98 -31.83 -6.38 4.20
CA ILE A 98 -32.56 -7.07 5.27
C ILE A 98 -31.65 -7.26 6.50
N GLN A 99 -32.17 -6.79 7.64
CA GLN A 99 -31.73 -7.21 8.97
C GLN A 99 -32.18 -8.65 9.24
N GLU A 100 -31.25 -9.52 9.62
CA GLU A 100 -31.47 -10.75 10.41
C GLU A 100 -30.09 -11.09 11.04
N ALA A 101 -29.87 -10.82 12.34
CA ALA A 101 -30.07 -11.72 13.49
C ALA A 101 -29.30 -13.04 13.32
N GLU A 102 -28.37 -13.48 14.19
CA GLU A 102 -28.18 -13.39 15.65
C GLU A 102 -26.70 -13.27 16.04
#